data_AF-A0A2I4EGJ2-F1
#
_entry.id   AF-A0A2I4EGJ2-F1
#
_cell.length_a   1.000
_cell.length_b   1.000
_cell.length_c   1.000
_cell.angle_alpha   90.00
_cell.angle_beta   90.00
_cell.angle_gamma   90.00
#
_symmetry.space_group_name_H-M   'P 1'
#
loop_
_entity.id
_entity.type
_entity.pdbx_description
1 polymer ?
#
loop_
_entity_poly.entity_id
_entity_poly.type
_entity_poly.pdbx_seq_one_letter_code
_entity_poly.pdbx_strand_id
1 'polypeptide(L)'
;MQYDIIPYSYQSSTFASFLRLFATPLLLHRYRAVKLIERMALSGACKNRGEVRIHESLDELSTDLADYIAELSEASVKERGVFAIALSGGSLVGLMRKLCDAPYNKTVDWAKWYIFWADERVVAKTHADSNYKLAKDGLLSKVPIIPSHVHSINDSMTAEEAADDYEFVIRQLVKTRVVSVSEISDCPKFDLILLGMGPDGHVASLFPNHSVLNERDEWVTFITDSSKPPPERITFTLPVINSASNVAVVVTGDSKAEAVHLAIDDVGPDSLSPPARMVQPMKGKLVWFLDKPAASKLDRSQFSE
;
A
#
# COMPACT_ATOMS: atom_id res chain seq x y z
N MET A 1 63.34 47.45 -0.18
CA MET A 1 63.47 47.97 -1.56
C MET A 1 62.09 48.18 -2.12
N GLN A 2 61.91 49.38 -2.66
CA GLN A 2 60.90 49.91 -3.59
C GLN A 2 59.40 49.48 -3.55
N TYR A 3 58.51 50.42 -3.13
CA TYR A 3 57.26 50.98 -3.79
C TYR A 3 56.28 50.00 -4.51
N ASP A 4 54.95 50.18 -4.62
CA ASP A 4 53.93 51.14 -4.15
C ASP A 4 52.53 50.61 -4.53
N ILE A 5 51.56 50.85 -3.64
CA ILE A 5 50.24 51.51 -3.81
C ILE A 5 49.41 51.29 -5.11
N ILE A 6 48.16 50.83 -4.89
CA ILE A 6 46.98 50.81 -5.79
C ILE A 6 46.42 52.24 -5.98
N PRO A 7 45.79 52.57 -7.12
CA PRO A 7 44.38 52.95 -7.00
C PRO A 7 43.44 52.45 -8.11
N TYR A 8 42.20 52.24 -7.69
CA TYR A 8 40.97 52.06 -8.45
C TYR A 8 40.74 53.12 -9.55
N SER A 9 40.17 52.72 -10.68
CA SER A 9 39.30 53.59 -11.49
C SER A 9 38.26 52.80 -12.30
N TYR A 10 37.21 53.52 -12.64
CA TYR A 10 35.86 53.08 -12.96
C TYR A 10 35.62 52.97 -14.48
N GLN A 11 34.75 52.03 -14.86
CA GLN A 11 33.83 52.05 -16.02
C GLN A 11 34.33 52.14 -17.48
N SER A 12 33.90 51.12 -18.24
CA SER A 12 32.99 51.22 -19.40
C SER A 12 33.49 50.62 -20.73
N SER A 13 32.50 50.07 -21.45
CA SER A 13 32.46 49.72 -22.86
C SER A 13 32.82 48.27 -23.27
N THR A 14 31.74 47.59 -23.69
CA THR A 14 31.60 46.79 -24.92
C THR A 14 32.57 45.63 -25.18
N PHE A 15 32.04 44.40 -25.22
CA PHE A 15 31.74 43.72 -26.48
C PHE A 15 31.02 42.37 -26.24
N ALA A 16 30.34 41.92 -27.29
CA ALA A 16 29.83 40.56 -27.54
C ALA A 16 28.46 40.16 -26.96
N SER A 17 27.44 40.58 -27.70
CA SER A 17 26.24 39.81 -28.07
C SER A 17 26.50 38.30 -28.22
N PHE A 18 25.58 37.46 -27.73
CA PHE A 18 24.80 36.48 -28.50
C PHE A 18 24.07 35.51 -27.55
N LEU A 19 22.74 35.65 -27.48
CA LEU A 19 21.66 34.66 -27.31
C LEU A 19 20.53 35.24 -26.45
N ARG A 20 19.55 35.85 -27.11
CA ARG A 20 18.15 35.71 -26.69
C ARG A 20 17.71 34.32 -27.17
N LEU A 21 17.07 33.53 -26.32
CA LEU A 21 15.84 32.80 -26.66
C LEU A 21 15.24 32.15 -25.39
N PHE A 22 14.07 32.67 -24.99
CA PHE A 22 12.99 32.07 -24.18
C PHE A 22 13.28 31.46 -22.79
N ALA A 23 13.17 32.28 -21.74
CA ALA A 23 12.72 31.83 -20.43
C ALA A 23 11.17 31.89 -20.38
N THR A 24 10.51 30.73 -20.38
CA THR A 24 9.06 30.58 -20.16
C THR A 24 8.73 30.62 -18.66
N PRO A 25 7.52 31.08 -18.26
CA PRO A 25 7.11 31.23 -16.87
C PRO A 25 6.66 29.90 -16.21
N LEU A 26 7.45 28.82 -16.36
CA LEU A 26 7.12 27.51 -15.79
C LEU A 26 7.98 27.10 -14.58
N LEU A 27 9.00 27.89 -14.24
CA LEU A 27 9.94 27.58 -13.14
C LEU A 27 9.66 28.30 -11.82
N LEU A 28 8.73 29.27 -11.79
CA LEU A 28 8.32 29.94 -10.54
C LEU A 28 7.09 29.32 -9.86
N HIS A 29 6.38 28.38 -10.50
CA HIS A 29 5.24 27.69 -9.89
C HIS A 29 5.63 26.46 -9.05
N ARG A 30 6.80 25.85 -9.29
CA ARG A 30 7.29 24.71 -8.50
C ARG A 30 7.90 25.10 -7.15
N TYR A 31 8.42 26.33 -7.00
CA TYR A 31 8.98 26.80 -5.73
C TYR A 31 7.96 27.34 -4.72
N ARG A 32 6.71 27.63 -5.15
CA ARG A 32 5.61 28.01 -4.25
C ARG A 32 4.78 26.82 -3.77
N ALA A 33 4.73 25.72 -4.53
CA ALA A 33 4.02 24.51 -4.13
C ALA A 33 4.71 23.77 -2.96
N VAL A 34 6.05 23.71 -2.97
CA VAL A 34 6.81 23.02 -1.90
C VAL A 34 6.68 23.73 -0.55
N LYS A 35 6.61 25.07 -0.52
CA LYS A 35 6.41 25.85 0.71
C LYS A 35 4.96 25.90 1.22
N LEU A 36 3.98 25.56 0.37
CA LEU A 36 2.57 25.50 0.78
C LEU A 36 2.26 24.16 1.47
N ILE A 37 2.97 23.09 1.09
CA ILE A 37 2.85 21.76 1.74
C ILE A 37 3.43 21.78 3.16
N GLU A 38 4.50 22.56 3.42
CA GLU A 38 5.08 22.69 4.77
C GLU A 38 4.23 23.49 5.77
N ARG A 39 3.19 24.23 5.34
CA ARG A 39 2.35 25.07 6.23
C ARG A 39 0.98 24.48 6.57
N MET A 40 0.66 23.26 6.15
CA MET A 40 -0.59 22.56 6.52
C MET A 40 -0.42 21.55 7.67
N ALA A 41 0.72 21.53 8.33
CA ALA A 41 0.85 20.93 9.65
C ALA A 41 0.44 21.97 10.70
N LEU A 42 -0.76 21.78 11.28
CA LEU A 42 -1.42 22.54 12.37
C LEU A 42 -2.74 23.21 11.97
N SER A 43 -3.73 22.41 11.58
CA SER A 43 -5.14 22.65 11.94
C SER A 43 -5.89 21.33 11.85
N GLY A 44 -6.64 20.99 12.91
CA GLY A 44 -7.18 19.65 13.14
C GLY A 44 -8.10 19.16 12.03
N ALA A 45 -7.71 18.07 11.38
CA ALA A 45 -8.59 17.20 10.61
C ALA A 45 -9.01 16.03 11.51
N CYS A 46 -10.31 15.81 11.64
CA CYS A 46 -10.87 14.62 12.28
C CYS A 46 -10.26 13.39 11.58
N LYS A 47 -9.43 12.64 12.33
CA LYS A 47 -8.69 11.46 11.86
C LYS A 47 -9.72 10.37 11.53
N ASN A 48 -10.16 10.23 10.28
CA ASN A 48 -10.94 9.07 9.90
C ASN A 48 -10.03 7.83 10.01
N ARG A 49 -10.20 7.03 11.07
CA ARG A 49 -9.41 5.82 11.37
C ARG A 49 -9.95 4.57 10.67
N GLY A 50 -10.86 4.78 9.70
CA GLY A 50 -11.55 3.72 9.00
C GLY A 50 -12.75 3.19 9.79
N GLU A 51 -13.57 2.41 9.09
CA GLU A 51 -14.65 1.64 9.70
C GLU A 51 -14.05 0.45 10.45
N VAL A 52 -14.55 0.13 11.65
CA VAL A 52 -14.07 -1.01 12.45
C VAL A 52 -15.21 -2.02 12.60
N ARG A 53 -14.98 -3.25 12.15
CA ARG A 53 -15.90 -4.38 12.24
C ARG A 53 -15.33 -5.45 13.15
N ILE A 54 -16.00 -5.69 14.27
CA ILE A 54 -15.57 -6.68 15.28
C ILE A 54 -16.52 -7.87 15.22
N HIS A 55 -15.95 -9.06 15.10
CA HIS A 55 -16.71 -10.30 14.89
C HIS A 55 -16.57 -11.24 16.10
N GLU A 56 -17.64 -11.98 16.38
CA GLU A 56 -17.70 -12.93 17.49
C GLU A 56 -16.89 -14.20 17.18
N SER A 57 -16.79 -14.56 15.90
CA SER A 57 -16.10 -15.76 15.44
C SER A 57 -15.36 -15.54 14.13
N LEU A 58 -14.41 -16.44 13.85
CA LEU A 58 -13.69 -16.43 12.57
C LEU A 58 -14.59 -16.76 11.39
N ASP A 59 -15.68 -17.52 11.58
CA ASP A 59 -16.62 -17.83 10.50
C ASP A 59 -17.46 -16.61 10.11
N GLU A 60 -17.92 -15.86 11.10
CA GLU A 60 -18.63 -14.59 10.90
C GLU A 60 -17.72 -13.58 10.19
N LEU A 61 -16.48 -13.42 10.68
CA LEU A 61 -15.48 -12.57 10.04
C LEU A 61 -15.20 -12.99 8.59
N SER A 62 -15.03 -14.28 8.34
CA SER A 62 -14.78 -14.80 6.99
C SER A 62 -15.98 -14.58 6.06
N THR A 63 -17.19 -14.62 6.59
CA THR A 63 -18.43 -14.38 5.83
C THR A 63 -18.54 -12.90 5.48
N ASP A 64 -18.42 -11.99 6.45
CA ASP A 64 -18.48 -10.55 6.19
C ASP A 64 -17.35 -10.08 5.27
N LEU A 65 -16.14 -10.63 5.44
CA LEU A 65 -15.02 -10.34 4.54
C LEU A 65 -15.30 -10.83 3.11
N ALA A 66 -15.91 -12.00 2.94
CA ALA A 66 -16.28 -12.52 1.62
C ALA A 66 -17.38 -11.70 0.96
N ASP A 67 -18.41 -11.29 1.72
CA ASP A 67 -19.45 -10.36 1.25
C ASP A 67 -18.83 -9.05 0.78
N TYR A 68 -17.99 -8.43 1.62
CA TYR A 68 -17.32 -7.18 1.29
C TYR A 68 -16.47 -7.28 0.01
N ILE A 69 -15.67 -8.34 -0.14
CA ILE A 69 -14.86 -8.55 -1.34
C ILE A 69 -15.75 -8.78 -2.57
N ALA A 70 -16.82 -9.56 -2.44
CA ALA A 70 -17.73 -9.86 -3.55
C ALA A 70 -18.47 -8.60 -4.02
N GLU A 71 -18.96 -7.77 -3.09
CA GLU A 71 -19.60 -6.48 -3.40
C GLU A 71 -18.65 -5.52 -4.11
N LEU A 72 -17.41 -5.38 -3.61
CA LEU A 72 -16.39 -4.56 -4.27
C LEU A 72 -16.04 -5.09 -5.65
N SER A 73 -15.91 -6.41 -5.80
CA SER A 73 -15.70 -7.05 -7.09
C SER A 73 -16.83 -6.72 -8.05
N GLU A 74 -18.09 -6.91 -7.65
CA GLU A 74 -19.24 -6.62 -8.50
C GLU A 74 -19.26 -5.14 -8.94
N ALA A 75 -19.04 -4.22 -7.99
CA ALA A 75 -19.01 -2.79 -8.26
C ALA A 75 -17.91 -2.41 -9.25
N SER A 76 -16.67 -2.85 -9.02
CA SER A 76 -15.53 -2.56 -9.90
C SER A 76 -15.69 -3.18 -11.28
N VAL A 77 -16.21 -4.41 -11.37
CA VAL A 77 -16.50 -5.05 -12.66
C VAL A 77 -17.60 -4.31 -13.41
N LYS A 78 -18.65 -3.85 -12.73
CA LYS A 78 -19.71 -3.07 -13.37
C LYS A 78 -19.21 -1.72 -13.88
N GLU A 79 -18.34 -1.05 -13.15
CA GLU A 79 -17.81 0.26 -13.51
C GLU A 79 -16.72 0.18 -14.60
N ARG A 80 -15.77 -0.74 -14.45
CA ARG A 80 -14.53 -0.77 -15.25
C ARG A 80 -14.29 -2.08 -16.00
N GLY A 81 -15.11 -3.09 -15.78
CA GLY A 81 -14.99 -4.40 -16.41
C GLY A 81 -13.90 -5.30 -15.82
N VAL A 82 -13.21 -4.87 -14.76
CA VAL A 82 -12.13 -5.59 -14.08
C VAL A 82 -12.15 -5.32 -12.58
N PHE A 83 -11.61 -6.25 -11.79
CA PHE A 83 -11.37 -6.09 -10.36
C PHE A 83 -9.91 -6.41 -10.04
N ALA A 84 -9.12 -5.39 -9.70
CA ALA A 84 -7.70 -5.50 -9.37
C ALA A 84 -7.51 -5.50 -7.85
N ILE A 85 -7.09 -6.65 -7.31
CA ILE A 85 -6.93 -6.89 -5.88
C ILE A 85 -5.48 -7.27 -5.54
N ALA A 86 -4.92 -6.66 -4.50
CA ALA A 86 -3.61 -7.04 -3.96
C ALA A 86 -3.76 -7.72 -2.59
N LEU A 87 -3.00 -8.81 -2.39
CA LEU A 87 -3.08 -9.67 -1.22
C LEU A 87 -1.80 -9.65 -0.42
N SER A 88 -1.91 -9.63 0.91
CA SER A 88 -0.85 -10.10 1.80
C SER A 88 -0.99 -11.61 2.08
N GLY A 89 0.05 -12.20 2.66
CA GLY A 89 0.04 -13.60 3.10
C GLY A 89 -0.63 -13.85 4.45
N GLY A 90 -0.20 -14.93 5.11
CA GLY A 90 -0.64 -15.28 6.46
C GLY A 90 -2.05 -15.86 6.54
N SER A 91 -2.73 -15.66 7.67
CA SER A 91 -4.07 -16.22 7.91
C SER A 91 -5.15 -15.66 6.99
N LEU A 92 -4.90 -14.52 6.33
CA LEU A 92 -5.80 -13.85 5.39
C LEU A 92 -6.29 -14.79 4.28
N VAL A 93 -5.40 -15.58 3.68
CA VAL A 93 -5.77 -16.54 2.62
C VAL A 93 -6.77 -17.58 3.14
N GLY A 94 -6.64 -17.99 4.40
CA GLY A 94 -7.57 -18.91 5.04
C GLY A 94 -8.99 -18.34 5.17
N LEU A 95 -9.09 -17.06 5.53
CA LEU A 95 -10.38 -16.35 5.67
C LEU A 95 -11.07 -16.14 4.31
N MET A 96 -10.28 -15.87 3.26
CA MET A 96 -10.80 -15.73 1.90
C MET A 96 -11.36 -17.03 1.30
N ARG A 97 -11.09 -18.21 1.89
CA ARG A 97 -11.58 -19.49 1.38
C ARG A 97 -13.10 -19.57 1.29
N LYS A 98 -13.82 -18.76 2.08
CA LYS A 98 -15.27 -18.65 2.03
C LYS A 98 -15.77 -18.28 0.62
N LEU A 99 -14.98 -17.53 -0.16
CA LEU A 99 -15.27 -17.20 -1.56
C LEU A 99 -15.33 -18.42 -2.50
N CYS A 100 -14.82 -19.58 -2.08
CA CYS A 100 -14.93 -20.85 -2.82
C CYS A 100 -16.28 -21.55 -2.64
N ASP A 101 -17.07 -21.13 -1.64
CA ASP A 101 -18.34 -21.74 -1.29
C ASP A 101 -19.52 -20.97 -1.89
N ALA A 102 -20.72 -21.55 -1.84
CA ALA A 102 -21.94 -20.85 -2.23
C ALA A 102 -22.26 -19.73 -1.21
N PRO A 103 -22.77 -18.57 -1.64
CA PRO A 103 -23.17 -18.24 -3.02
C PRO A 103 -22.01 -17.74 -3.91
N TYR A 104 -20.87 -17.35 -3.34
CA TYR A 104 -19.79 -16.62 -4.01
C TYR A 104 -19.19 -17.36 -5.21
N ASN A 105 -19.06 -18.68 -5.13
CA ASN A 105 -18.55 -19.49 -6.23
C ASN A 105 -19.43 -19.47 -7.51
N LYS A 106 -20.65 -18.93 -7.41
CA LYS A 106 -21.57 -18.72 -8.54
C LYS A 106 -21.78 -17.24 -8.89
N THR A 107 -21.56 -16.33 -7.95
CA THR A 107 -21.84 -14.89 -8.13
C THR A 107 -20.59 -14.08 -8.48
N VAL A 108 -19.41 -14.50 -8.03
CA VAL A 108 -18.14 -13.82 -8.31
C VAL A 108 -17.65 -14.16 -9.72
N ASP A 109 -17.47 -13.14 -10.56
CA ASP A 109 -16.90 -13.27 -11.90
C ASP A 109 -15.36 -13.30 -11.87
N TRP A 110 -14.81 -14.46 -11.53
CA TRP A 110 -13.36 -14.69 -11.44
C TRP A 110 -12.61 -14.40 -12.74
N ALA A 111 -13.26 -14.40 -13.90
CA ALA A 111 -12.62 -14.05 -15.17
C ALA A 111 -12.24 -12.56 -15.24
N LYS A 112 -12.79 -11.73 -14.36
CA LYS A 112 -12.50 -10.28 -14.27
C LYS A 112 -11.51 -9.91 -13.20
N TRP A 113 -11.12 -10.86 -12.36
CA TRP A 113 -10.18 -10.63 -11.27
C TRP A 113 -8.74 -10.59 -11.80
N TYR A 114 -7.98 -9.62 -11.31
CA TYR A 114 -6.54 -9.51 -11.46
C TYR A 114 -5.91 -9.51 -10.07
N ILE A 115 -5.09 -10.51 -9.79
CA ILE A 115 -4.53 -10.77 -8.48
C ILE A 115 -3.08 -10.30 -8.43
N PHE A 116 -2.76 -9.58 -7.38
CA PHE A 116 -1.43 -9.07 -7.05
C PHE A 116 -1.09 -9.44 -5.61
N TRP A 117 0.17 -9.27 -5.26
CA TRP A 117 0.64 -9.30 -3.87
C TRP A 117 1.10 -7.92 -3.42
N ALA A 118 0.65 -7.52 -2.24
CA ALA A 118 1.11 -6.32 -1.56
C ALA A 118 2.51 -6.52 -0.97
N ASP A 119 2.87 -7.77 -0.64
CA ASP A 119 4.21 -8.19 -0.28
C ASP A 119 4.43 -9.66 -0.66
N GLU A 120 5.68 -10.01 -0.91
CA GLU A 120 6.07 -11.39 -1.14
C GLU A 120 7.50 -11.63 -0.65
N ARG A 121 7.77 -12.87 -0.23
CA ARG A 121 9.07 -13.36 0.19
C ARG A 121 9.81 -13.76 -1.08
N VAL A 122 11.06 -13.32 -1.22
CA VAL A 122 11.88 -13.61 -2.40
C VAL A 122 12.44 -15.02 -2.25
N VAL A 123 11.56 -15.99 -2.47
CA VAL A 123 11.81 -17.43 -2.42
C VAL A 123 11.05 -18.08 -3.57
N ALA A 124 11.41 -19.32 -3.92
CA ALA A 124 10.70 -20.06 -4.96
C ALA A 124 9.18 -20.08 -4.71
N LYS A 125 8.37 -19.99 -5.77
CA LYS A 125 6.89 -20.04 -5.73
C LYS A 125 6.32 -21.35 -5.20
N THR A 126 7.18 -22.36 -5.02
CA THR A 126 6.84 -23.66 -4.41
C THR A 126 7.33 -23.78 -2.96
N HIS A 127 8.03 -22.77 -2.45
CA HIS A 127 8.52 -22.70 -1.08
C HIS A 127 7.38 -22.45 -0.08
N ALA A 128 7.50 -23.01 1.12
CA ALA A 128 6.46 -22.91 2.15
C ALA A 128 6.17 -21.45 2.58
N ASP A 129 7.17 -20.58 2.51
CA ASP A 129 7.05 -19.16 2.89
C ASP A 129 6.52 -18.25 1.78
N SER A 130 6.26 -18.76 0.57
CA SER A 130 5.70 -17.97 -0.53
C SER A 130 4.22 -17.67 -0.29
N ASN A 131 3.86 -16.39 -0.29
CA ASN A 131 2.49 -15.92 -0.27
C ASN A 131 1.72 -16.37 -1.53
N TYR A 132 2.39 -16.45 -2.69
CA TYR A 132 1.83 -17.03 -3.92
C TYR A 132 1.45 -18.50 -3.71
N LYS A 133 2.36 -19.32 -3.17
CA LYS A 133 2.05 -20.73 -2.90
C LYS A 133 0.85 -20.85 -1.98
N LEU A 134 0.86 -20.08 -0.88
CA LEU A 134 -0.21 -20.07 0.10
C LEU A 134 -1.56 -19.74 -0.56
N ALA A 135 -1.63 -18.67 -1.35
CA ALA A 135 -2.83 -18.28 -2.08
C ALA A 135 -3.24 -19.32 -3.14
N LYS A 136 -2.27 -19.91 -3.85
CA LYS A 136 -2.53 -20.95 -4.85
C LYS A 136 -3.20 -22.17 -4.23
N ASP A 137 -2.67 -22.69 -3.14
CA ASP A 137 -3.18 -23.87 -2.46
C ASP A 137 -4.48 -23.57 -1.70
N GLY A 138 -4.58 -22.35 -1.15
CA GLY A 138 -5.69 -21.88 -0.34
C GLY A 138 -6.93 -21.54 -1.16
N LEU A 139 -6.75 -20.79 -2.25
CA LEU A 139 -7.82 -20.11 -2.98
C LEU A 139 -7.74 -20.34 -4.49
N LEU A 140 -6.62 -19.99 -5.14
CA LEU A 140 -6.58 -19.85 -6.61
C LEU A 140 -6.78 -21.18 -7.35
N SER A 141 -6.38 -22.31 -6.77
CA SER A 141 -6.59 -23.65 -7.35
C SER A 141 -8.05 -24.15 -7.24
N LYS A 142 -8.91 -23.44 -6.52
CA LYS A 142 -10.30 -23.84 -6.22
C LYS A 142 -11.34 -22.98 -6.93
N VAL A 143 -10.91 -22.00 -7.69
CA VAL A 143 -11.77 -21.02 -8.37
C VAL A 143 -11.35 -20.89 -9.84
N PRO A 144 -12.28 -20.55 -10.76
CA PRO A 144 -11.98 -20.46 -12.19
C PRO A 144 -11.28 -19.14 -12.56
N ILE A 145 -10.21 -18.78 -11.85
CA ILE A 145 -9.38 -17.60 -12.13
C ILE A 145 -8.52 -17.84 -13.38
N ILE A 146 -8.36 -16.80 -14.22
CA ILE A 146 -7.52 -16.88 -15.42
C ILE A 146 -6.04 -16.80 -15.00
N PRO A 147 -5.19 -17.80 -15.34
CA PRO A 147 -3.79 -17.82 -14.89
C PRO A 147 -2.98 -16.58 -15.27
N SER A 148 -3.24 -15.99 -16.45
CA SER A 148 -2.56 -14.78 -16.91
C SER A 148 -2.97 -13.50 -16.17
N HIS A 149 -4.00 -13.55 -15.32
CA HIS A 149 -4.41 -12.43 -14.47
C HIS A 149 -3.79 -12.52 -13.06
N VAL A 150 -2.99 -13.54 -12.79
CA VAL A 150 -2.31 -13.72 -11.50
C VAL A 150 -0.86 -13.25 -11.63
N HIS A 151 -0.58 -12.08 -11.08
CA HIS A 151 0.71 -11.41 -11.19
C HIS A 151 1.49 -11.54 -9.87
N SER A 152 2.47 -12.44 -9.83
CA SER A 152 3.40 -12.64 -8.72
C SER A 152 4.82 -12.33 -9.19
N ILE A 153 5.74 -12.08 -8.26
CA ILE A 153 7.14 -11.73 -8.56
C ILE A 153 7.86 -12.78 -9.38
N ASN A 154 8.96 -12.38 -10.00
CA ASN A 154 9.96 -13.30 -10.50
C ASN A 154 10.82 -13.82 -9.33
N ASP A 155 10.62 -15.09 -8.98
CA ASP A 155 11.27 -15.78 -7.85
C ASP A 155 12.68 -16.32 -8.17
N SER A 156 13.19 -16.04 -9.37
CA SER A 156 14.53 -16.44 -9.82
C SER A 156 15.52 -15.28 -9.83
N MET A 157 15.11 -14.10 -9.37
CA MET A 157 15.88 -12.85 -9.36
C MET A 157 16.26 -12.45 -7.92
N THR A 158 17.20 -11.51 -7.79
CA THR A 158 17.45 -10.86 -6.50
C THR A 158 16.23 -10.04 -6.06
N ALA A 159 16.16 -9.70 -4.77
CA ALA A 159 15.03 -8.92 -4.23
C ALA A 159 14.83 -7.56 -4.94
N GLU A 160 15.93 -6.89 -5.29
CA GLU A 160 15.94 -5.63 -6.05
C GLU A 160 15.37 -5.82 -7.45
N GLU A 161 15.96 -6.73 -8.23
CA GLU A 161 15.51 -7.03 -9.60
C GLU A 161 14.06 -7.52 -9.64
N ALA A 162 13.64 -8.32 -8.65
CA ALA A 162 12.26 -8.80 -8.53
C ALA A 162 11.28 -7.67 -8.23
N ALA A 163 11.67 -6.66 -7.44
CA ALA A 163 10.85 -5.48 -7.19
C ALA A 163 10.71 -4.63 -8.46
N ASP A 164 11.81 -4.38 -9.18
CA ASP A 164 11.84 -3.63 -10.43
C ASP A 164 10.98 -4.31 -11.52
N ASP A 165 11.13 -5.62 -11.70
CA ASP A 165 10.34 -6.40 -12.66
C ASP A 165 8.84 -6.36 -12.32
N TYR A 166 8.52 -6.53 -11.03
CA TYR A 166 7.14 -6.51 -10.57
C TYR A 166 6.50 -5.13 -10.74
N GLU A 167 7.22 -4.06 -10.43
CA GLU A 167 6.78 -2.70 -10.71
C GLU A 167 6.58 -2.46 -12.21
N PHE A 168 7.52 -2.92 -13.04
CA PHE A 168 7.40 -2.80 -14.49
C PHE A 168 6.12 -3.45 -15.03
N VAL A 169 5.77 -4.64 -14.53
CA VAL A 169 4.51 -5.34 -14.87
C VAL A 169 3.30 -4.49 -14.47
N ILE A 170 3.28 -3.95 -13.25
CA ILE A 170 2.19 -3.08 -12.77
C ILE A 170 2.07 -1.83 -13.65
N ARG A 171 3.20 -1.21 -14.04
CA ARG A 171 3.22 -0.07 -14.97
C ARG A 171 2.62 -0.41 -16.33
N GLN A 172 2.84 -1.61 -16.88
CA GLN A 172 2.17 -2.02 -18.12
C GLN A 172 0.67 -2.22 -17.94
N LEU A 173 0.25 -2.77 -16.80
CA LEU A 173 -1.16 -2.97 -16.48
C LEU A 173 -1.90 -1.65 -16.22
N VAL A 174 -1.19 -0.64 -15.72
CA VAL A 174 -1.66 0.75 -15.66
C VAL A 174 -1.84 1.33 -17.06
N LYS A 175 -0.86 1.18 -17.96
CA LYS A 175 -0.97 1.68 -19.35
C LYS A 175 -2.12 1.05 -20.11
N THR A 176 -2.39 -0.23 -19.87
CA THR A 176 -3.52 -0.97 -20.47
C THR A 176 -4.83 -0.80 -19.72
N ARG A 177 -4.86 0.05 -18.66
CA ARG A 177 -6.04 0.41 -17.85
C ARG A 177 -6.68 -0.75 -17.08
N VAL A 178 -5.94 -1.84 -16.86
CA VAL A 178 -6.33 -2.91 -15.95
C VAL A 178 -6.29 -2.40 -14.51
N VAL A 179 -5.19 -1.74 -14.15
CA VAL A 179 -5.03 -1.03 -12.88
C VAL A 179 -5.23 0.46 -13.14
N SER A 180 -6.05 1.13 -12.33
CA SER A 180 -6.28 2.57 -12.47
C SER A 180 -5.09 3.37 -11.92
N VAL A 181 -5.07 4.67 -12.16
CA VAL A 181 -4.08 5.60 -11.57
C VAL A 181 -4.80 6.50 -10.58
N SER A 182 -4.17 6.76 -9.44
CA SER A 182 -4.64 7.75 -8.47
C SER A 182 -4.46 9.16 -9.01
N GLU A 183 -5.52 9.96 -8.98
CA GLU A 183 -5.49 11.37 -9.38
C GLU A 183 -4.61 12.26 -8.50
N ILE A 184 -4.21 11.79 -7.31
CA ILE A 184 -3.48 12.58 -6.31
C ILE A 184 -1.97 12.29 -6.33
N SER A 185 -1.59 11.05 -6.60
CA SER A 185 -0.25 10.53 -6.30
C SER A 185 0.44 9.87 -7.50
N ASP A 186 -0.21 9.83 -8.67
CA ASP A 186 0.23 9.08 -9.87
C ASP A 186 0.54 7.59 -9.62
N CYS A 187 0.24 7.07 -8.43
CA CYS A 187 0.42 5.67 -8.04
C CYS A 187 -0.68 4.79 -8.63
N PRO A 188 -0.43 3.48 -8.80
CA PRO A 188 -1.46 2.51 -9.15
C PRO A 188 -2.55 2.51 -8.08
N LYS A 189 -3.79 2.56 -8.55
CA LYS A 189 -4.99 2.54 -7.74
C LYS A 189 -5.66 1.18 -7.91
N PHE A 190 -5.42 0.29 -6.95
CA PHE A 190 -6.09 -0.99 -6.82
C PHE A 190 -7.52 -0.80 -6.30
N ASP A 191 -8.43 -1.69 -6.67
CA ASP A 191 -9.80 -1.67 -6.13
C ASP A 191 -9.81 -2.04 -4.66
N LEU A 192 -8.98 -3.02 -4.30
CA LEU A 192 -8.84 -3.51 -2.95
C LEU A 192 -7.41 -3.93 -2.68
N ILE A 193 -6.85 -3.47 -1.56
CA ILE A 193 -5.64 -4.05 -0.98
C ILE A 193 -6.05 -4.72 0.33
N LEU A 194 -5.89 -6.04 0.41
CA LEU A 194 -6.13 -6.83 1.61
C LEU A 194 -4.81 -7.02 2.36
N LEU A 195 -4.73 -6.44 3.55
CA LEU A 195 -3.54 -6.48 4.40
C LEU A 195 -3.80 -7.35 5.63
N GLY A 196 -2.83 -8.19 5.97
CA GLY A 196 -2.70 -8.72 7.33
C GLY A 196 -1.89 -7.75 8.20
N MET A 197 -1.91 -7.96 9.52
CA MET A 197 -1.08 -7.20 10.46
C MET A 197 -0.32 -8.12 11.41
N GLY A 198 0.97 -7.82 11.62
CA GLY A 198 1.77 -8.51 12.63
C GLY A 198 1.57 -8.01 14.07
N PRO A 199 2.15 -8.71 15.06
CA PRO A 199 2.07 -8.33 16.48
C PRO A 199 2.82 -7.02 16.81
N ASP A 200 3.71 -6.62 15.93
CA ASP A 200 4.47 -5.37 15.92
C ASP A 200 3.78 -4.28 15.07
N GLY A 201 2.59 -4.56 14.53
CA GLY A 201 1.84 -3.62 13.70
C GLY A 201 2.43 -3.39 12.30
N HIS A 202 3.37 -4.23 11.84
CA HIS A 202 3.77 -4.22 10.43
C HIS A 202 2.61 -4.65 9.54
N VAL A 203 2.53 -4.07 8.35
CA VAL A 203 1.64 -4.45 7.25
C VAL A 203 2.49 -4.66 6.00
N ALA A 204 2.07 -5.55 5.09
CA ALA A 204 2.91 -5.96 3.96
C ALA A 204 4.31 -6.39 4.49
N SER A 205 5.40 -5.90 3.90
CA SER A 205 6.75 -6.00 4.52
C SER A 205 7.28 -4.64 5.00
N LEU A 206 6.38 -3.78 5.50
CA LEU A 206 6.70 -2.48 6.09
C LEU A 206 6.81 -2.60 7.61
N PHE A 207 8.03 -2.72 8.12
CA PHE A 207 8.31 -2.96 9.54
C PHE A 207 8.52 -1.67 10.34
N PRO A 208 8.23 -1.65 11.67
CA PRO A 208 8.51 -0.50 12.52
C PRO A 208 9.96 -0.06 12.44
N ASN A 209 10.19 1.26 12.40
CA ASN A 209 11.52 1.90 12.35
C ASN A 209 12.39 1.54 11.13
N HIS A 210 11.84 0.85 10.12
CA HIS A 210 12.56 0.53 8.90
C HIS A 210 12.59 1.72 7.94
N SER A 211 13.72 1.96 7.26
CA SER A 211 13.90 3.11 6.35
C SER A 211 12.88 3.14 5.21
N VAL A 212 12.49 1.97 4.70
CA VAL A 212 11.46 1.77 3.66
C VAL A 212 10.10 2.42 3.98
N LEU A 213 9.77 2.69 5.25
CA LEU A 213 8.57 3.49 5.59
C LEU A 213 8.60 4.91 5.00
N ASN A 214 9.79 5.41 4.65
CA ASN A 214 10.00 6.71 4.05
C ASN A 214 10.09 6.67 2.52
N GLU A 215 9.94 5.49 1.89
CA GLU A 215 9.94 5.38 0.43
C GLU A 215 8.72 6.09 -0.18
N ARG A 216 8.97 6.97 -1.15
CA ARG A 216 7.95 7.84 -1.76
C ARG A 216 7.97 7.85 -3.28
N ASP A 217 9.06 7.41 -3.90
CA ASP A 217 9.31 7.54 -5.32
C ASP A 217 8.89 6.26 -6.06
N GLU A 218 9.23 5.09 -5.49
CA GLU A 218 8.91 3.80 -6.09
C GLU A 218 7.52 3.27 -5.68
N TRP A 219 6.89 2.50 -6.56
CA TRP A 219 5.61 1.84 -6.29
C TRP A 219 5.83 0.53 -5.51
N VAL A 220 6.86 -0.21 -5.91
CA VAL A 220 7.31 -1.44 -5.27
C VAL A 220 8.75 -1.23 -4.84
N THR A 221 9.10 -1.69 -3.65
CA THR A 221 10.47 -1.70 -3.17
C THR A 221 10.80 -3.03 -2.51
N PHE A 222 12.03 -3.19 -2.06
CA PHE A 222 12.52 -4.42 -1.46
C PHE A 222 13.21 -4.17 -0.12
N ILE A 223 13.31 -5.22 0.67
CA ILE A 223 14.13 -5.27 1.88
C ILE A 223 14.95 -6.55 1.87
N THR A 224 16.12 -6.53 2.49
CA THR A 224 17.03 -7.68 2.61
C THR A 224 17.32 -8.05 4.06
N ASP A 225 16.69 -7.35 5.00
CA ASP A 225 16.98 -7.36 6.43
C ASP A 225 15.70 -7.41 7.27
N SER A 226 14.66 -8.08 6.76
CA SER A 226 13.42 -8.25 7.54
C SER A 226 13.71 -8.87 8.91
N SER A 227 13.10 -8.29 9.95
CA SER A 227 13.14 -8.81 11.31
C SER A 227 12.45 -10.17 11.47
N LYS A 228 11.79 -10.68 10.42
CA LYS A 228 11.13 -11.98 10.38
C LYS A 228 11.61 -12.77 9.17
N PRO A 229 12.00 -14.05 9.33
CA PRO A 229 12.43 -14.86 8.21
C PRO A 229 11.31 -15.06 7.17
N PRO A 230 11.65 -15.27 5.90
CA PRO A 230 12.95 -14.98 5.29
C PRO A 230 13.23 -13.47 5.21
N PRO A 231 14.51 -13.06 5.17
CA PRO A 231 14.90 -11.65 5.27
C PRO A 231 14.58 -10.85 4.00
N GLU A 232 14.67 -11.48 2.83
CA GLU A 232 14.44 -10.87 1.53
C GLU A 232 12.95 -10.86 1.16
N ARG A 233 12.41 -9.66 0.94
CA ARG A 233 11.00 -9.43 0.57
C ARG A 233 10.90 -8.30 -0.44
N ILE A 234 9.85 -8.36 -1.25
CA ILE A 234 9.31 -7.20 -1.96
C ILE A 234 8.07 -6.68 -1.23
N THR A 235 7.77 -5.40 -1.40
CA THR A 235 6.60 -4.76 -0.76
C THR A 235 6.11 -3.58 -1.56
N PHE A 236 4.80 -3.37 -1.56
CA PHE A 236 4.21 -2.09 -1.90
C PHE A 236 4.64 -1.05 -0.88
N THR A 237 4.85 0.16 -1.38
CA THR A 237 5.17 1.33 -0.57
C THR A 237 3.89 1.93 0.03
N LEU A 238 4.01 2.71 1.09
CA LEU A 238 2.85 3.39 1.70
C LEU A 238 2.08 4.28 0.70
N PRO A 239 2.72 5.04 -0.21
CA PRO A 239 2.00 5.75 -1.27
C PRO A 239 1.07 4.85 -2.09
N VAL A 240 1.51 3.66 -2.51
CA VAL A 240 0.67 2.72 -3.27
C VAL A 240 -0.49 2.23 -2.42
N ILE A 241 -0.21 1.77 -1.19
CA ILE A 241 -1.25 1.29 -0.28
C ILE A 241 -2.32 2.37 -0.06
N ASN A 242 -1.91 3.60 0.21
CA ASN A 242 -2.81 4.72 0.48
C ASN A 242 -3.46 5.34 -0.77
N SER A 243 -3.13 4.83 -1.95
CA SER A 243 -3.74 5.23 -3.22
C SER A 243 -4.90 4.33 -3.65
N ALA A 244 -5.10 3.19 -3.00
CA ALA A 244 -6.16 2.24 -3.31
C ALA A 244 -7.57 2.81 -3.09
N SER A 245 -8.56 2.31 -3.85
CA SER A 245 -9.98 2.62 -3.63
C SER A 245 -10.44 2.13 -2.26
N ASN A 246 -10.00 0.93 -1.88
CA ASN A 246 -10.32 0.32 -0.60
C ASN A 246 -9.07 -0.37 -0.04
N VAL A 247 -8.85 -0.22 1.26
CA VAL A 247 -7.88 -1.01 2.01
C VAL A 247 -8.65 -1.70 3.13
N ALA A 248 -8.54 -3.02 3.22
CA ALA A 248 -9.04 -3.76 4.36
C ALA A 248 -7.87 -4.38 5.13
N VAL A 249 -7.80 -4.07 6.43
CA VAL A 249 -6.81 -4.65 7.33
C VAL A 249 -7.49 -5.70 8.18
N VAL A 250 -7.09 -6.96 8.00
CA VAL A 250 -7.71 -8.12 8.63
C VAL A 250 -6.80 -8.67 9.72
N VAL A 251 -7.28 -8.68 10.97
CA VAL A 251 -6.47 -9.00 12.14
C VAL A 251 -7.23 -9.96 13.05
N THR A 252 -6.60 -11.07 13.38
CA THR A 252 -7.17 -12.12 14.24
C THR A 252 -6.19 -12.53 15.32
N GLY A 253 -6.72 -12.86 16.50
CA GLY A 253 -5.97 -13.33 17.66
C GLY A 253 -5.49 -12.25 18.62
N ASP A 254 -5.43 -12.61 19.91
CA ASP A 254 -5.06 -11.75 21.03
C ASP A 254 -3.63 -11.20 20.95
N SER A 255 -2.70 -11.95 20.35
CA SER A 255 -1.30 -11.54 20.14
C SER A 255 -1.15 -10.25 19.33
N LYS A 256 -2.21 -9.77 18.68
CA LYS A 256 -2.26 -8.56 17.86
C LYS A 256 -2.95 -7.39 18.55
N ALA A 257 -3.59 -7.61 19.71
CA ALA A 257 -4.47 -6.61 20.31
C ALA A 257 -3.77 -5.30 20.68
N GLU A 258 -2.51 -5.36 21.13
CA GLU A 258 -1.73 -4.16 21.42
C GLU A 258 -1.44 -3.36 20.14
N ALA A 259 -1.02 -4.02 19.07
CA ALA A 259 -0.78 -3.37 17.79
C ALA A 259 -2.07 -2.78 17.19
N VAL A 260 -3.21 -3.45 17.36
CA VAL A 260 -4.54 -2.95 16.96
C VAL A 260 -4.86 -1.65 17.71
N HIS A 261 -4.70 -1.64 19.04
CA HIS A 261 -4.88 -0.45 19.87
C HIS A 261 -4.01 0.73 19.39
N LEU A 262 -2.70 0.50 19.19
CA LEU A 262 -1.78 1.52 18.71
C LEU A 262 -2.09 2.01 17.29
N ALA A 263 -2.62 1.13 16.44
CA ALA A 263 -2.96 1.46 15.05
C ALA A 263 -4.23 2.30 14.94
N ILE A 264 -5.27 1.96 15.70
CA ILE A 264 -6.62 2.53 15.56
C ILE A 264 -6.85 3.69 16.53
N ASP A 265 -6.62 3.49 17.83
CA ASP A 265 -7.02 4.45 18.86
C ASP A 265 -6.15 5.72 18.84
N ASP A 266 -6.64 6.84 19.41
CA ASP A 266 -5.81 8.04 19.56
C ASP A 266 -4.84 7.94 20.75
N VAL A 267 -3.71 7.28 20.53
CA VAL A 267 -2.68 7.00 21.55
C VAL A 267 -1.75 8.18 21.87
N GLY A 268 -2.11 9.41 21.47
CA GLY A 268 -1.29 10.61 21.69
C GLY A 268 -0.02 10.67 20.81
N PRO A 269 0.71 11.81 20.83
CA PRO A 269 1.85 12.06 19.93
C PRO A 269 3.13 11.30 20.31
N ASP A 270 3.29 10.91 21.57
CA ASP A 270 4.52 10.27 22.09
C ASP A 270 4.52 8.74 21.93
N SER A 271 3.40 8.16 21.49
CA SER A 271 3.27 6.71 21.31
C SER A 271 3.93 6.25 20.02
N LEU A 272 4.51 5.05 20.06
CA LEU A 272 5.04 4.38 18.88
C LEU A 272 3.93 4.25 17.83
N SER A 273 4.17 4.78 16.63
CA SER A 273 3.24 4.66 15.51
C SER A 273 3.58 3.42 14.70
N PRO A 274 2.82 2.31 14.81
CA PRO A 274 3.05 1.15 13.98
C PRO A 274 2.79 1.48 12.50
N PRO A 275 3.43 0.77 11.56
CA PRO A 275 3.17 0.92 10.12
C PRO A 275 1.68 0.83 9.75
N ALA A 276 0.90 -0.02 10.43
CA ALA A 276 -0.54 -0.11 10.24
C ALA A 276 -1.29 1.22 10.50
N ARG A 277 -0.81 2.08 11.42
CA ARG A 277 -1.38 3.43 11.65
C ARG A 277 -1.14 4.38 10.48
N MET A 278 -0.11 4.11 9.67
CA MET A 278 0.27 4.91 8.50
C MET A 278 -0.55 4.53 7.26
N VAL A 279 -1.35 3.45 7.34
CA VAL A 279 -2.35 3.09 6.33
C VAL A 279 -3.53 4.04 6.47
N GLN A 280 -3.57 5.05 5.61
CA GLN A 280 -4.59 6.10 5.58
C GLN A 280 -4.89 6.42 4.10
N PRO A 281 -5.78 5.65 3.46
CA PRO A 281 -6.17 5.88 2.07
C PRO A 281 -6.67 7.31 1.87
N MET A 282 -6.09 8.05 0.91
CA MET A 282 -6.33 9.50 0.79
C MET A 282 -7.74 9.85 0.29
N LYS A 283 -8.22 9.12 -0.72
CA LYS A 283 -9.59 9.19 -1.29
C LYS A 283 -10.31 7.83 -1.25
N GLY A 284 -9.71 6.86 -0.56
CA GLY A 284 -10.21 5.50 -0.45
C GLY A 284 -10.93 5.26 0.88
N LYS A 285 -11.48 4.06 1.03
CA LYS A 285 -12.04 3.57 2.28
C LYS A 285 -11.02 2.70 3.02
N LEU A 286 -10.96 2.85 4.34
CA LEU A 286 -10.23 1.95 5.22
C LEU A 286 -11.24 1.18 6.07
N VAL A 287 -11.14 -0.14 6.09
CA VAL A 287 -11.99 -1.01 6.93
C VAL A 287 -11.10 -1.98 7.72
N TRP A 288 -11.34 -2.10 9.01
CA TRP A 288 -10.67 -3.05 9.89
C TRP A 288 -11.59 -4.22 10.17
N PHE A 289 -11.17 -5.43 9.84
CA PHE A 289 -11.87 -6.67 10.18
C PHE A 289 -11.14 -7.34 11.32
N LEU A 290 -11.76 -7.34 12.50
CA LEU A 290 -11.18 -7.82 13.74
C LEU A 290 -12.01 -8.97 14.30
N ASP A 291 -11.35 -9.96 14.89
CA ASP A 291 -12.01 -10.84 15.85
C ASP A 291 -12.00 -10.21 17.26
N LYS A 292 -12.87 -10.69 18.14
CA LYS A 292 -12.91 -10.24 19.54
C LYS A 292 -11.55 -10.25 20.25
N PRO A 293 -10.72 -11.31 20.14
CA PRO A 293 -9.37 -11.31 20.72
C PRO A 293 -8.48 -10.15 20.22
N ALA A 294 -8.42 -9.89 18.91
CA ALA A 294 -7.63 -8.81 18.35
C ALA A 294 -8.18 -7.42 18.74
N ALA A 295 -9.49 -7.30 18.94
CA ALA A 295 -10.14 -6.06 19.39
C ALA A 295 -10.12 -5.87 20.91
N SER A 296 -9.53 -6.78 21.69
CA SER A 296 -9.68 -6.82 23.16
C SER A 296 -9.12 -5.60 23.91
N LYS A 297 -8.21 -4.83 23.28
CA LYS A 297 -7.60 -3.63 23.85
C LYS A 297 -8.10 -2.32 23.24
N LEU A 298 -9.05 -2.38 22.29
CA LEU A 298 -9.61 -1.17 21.70
C LEU A 298 -10.40 -0.36 22.72
N ASP A 299 -10.23 0.95 22.66
CA ASP A 299 -11.04 1.90 23.40
C ASP A 299 -12.44 1.97 22.80
N ARG A 300 -13.37 1.20 23.38
CA ARG A 300 -14.75 1.10 22.91
C ARG A 300 -15.55 2.40 23.03
N SER A 301 -15.05 3.40 23.77
CA SER A 301 -15.71 4.70 23.84
C SER A 301 -15.69 5.46 22.52
N GLN A 302 -14.85 5.05 21.57
CA GLN A 302 -14.72 5.64 20.24
C GLN A 302 -15.71 5.05 19.21
N PHE A 303 -16.45 3.99 19.58
CA PHE A 303 -17.31 3.21 18.67
C PHE A 303 -18.76 3.09 19.13
N SER A 304 -19.17 3.81 20.19
CA SER A 304 -20.56 3.83 20.65
C SER A 304 -21.43 4.74 19.78
N GLU A 305 -22.53 4.15 19.29
CA GLU A 305 -23.65 4.64 18.45
C GLU A 305 -23.76 6.14 18.13
#